data_AF-A0A2X4UZY2-F1
#
_entry.id   AF-A0A2X4UZY2-F1
#
_cell.length_a   1.000
_cell.length_b   1.000
_cell.length_c   1.000
_cell.angle_alpha   90.00
_cell.angle_beta   90.00
_cell.angle_gamma   90.00
#
_symmetry.space_group_name_H-M   'P 1'
#
loop_
_entity.id
_entity.type
_entity.pdbx_description
1 polymer ?
#
loop_
_entity_poly.entity_id
_entity_poly.type
_entity_poly.pdbx_seq_one_letter_code
_entity_poly.pdbx_strand_id
1 'polypeptide(L)'
;MKLTPYFIAFSIAVVLLLGGCVPTQITGPVEGRVTDKTTGLPIGNATITYNAAGRTYKTKTTKSDNDGKFSLSGINFWTPPLPFLACCSEKTDAALRIHAQGYLPDGITDDDTPIPEKIDIELTPLEKLSPKQVVTYFYGQYFSYSSALFQKPEHSDIYGLLMPALLEQQKALADKERDSTYVDYFFKVTRWDNDWHRVNVISEKVEGDSALLIVEIGRWVDYRNTRINNQFVEKPIETLAVALQLHEQRWKISSVTLVSAKDPCNAKNDTLPKTTVRQSPQEAAEAFYHWYIPKSLSHASPEHSDEIAHYVTDNFLEQFHRIRLLGDYNSYYFTQSNEMLNVWHYFKSKLINQAPGKAQVLIELGDPDIPIWNWKDQPSQRLKVTLAPHKKTWKICAVEPVKVN
;
A
#
# COMPACT_ATOMS: atom_id res chain seq x y z
N MET A 1 44.69 21.77 55.17
CA MET A 1 44.66 21.92 53.70
C MET A 1 43.34 22.63 53.36
N LYS A 2 43.36 23.93 53.03
CA LYS A 2 42.16 24.74 52.79
C LYS A 2 41.77 24.59 51.32
N LEU A 3 40.68 23.86 51.03
CA LEU A 3 40.09 23.82 49.69
C LEU A 3 39.55 25.22 49.37
N THR A 4 40.08 25.82 48.31
CA THR A 4 39.65 27.14 47.83
C THR A 4 38.24 27.06 47.22
N PRO A 5 37.40 28.09 47.39
CA PRO A 5 36.00 28.07 46.94
C PRO A 5 35.82 27.81 45.44
N TYR A 6 36.86 28.02 44.63
CA TYR A 6 36.87 27.74 43.20
C TYR A 6 36.80 26.25 42.84
N PHE A 7 37.33 25.35 43.69
CA PHE A 7 37.32 23.91 43.39
C PHE A 7 35.93 23.29 43.59
N ILE A 8 35.14 23.80 44.54
CA ILE A 8 33.75 23.38 44.79
C ILE A 8 32.84 23.89 43.65
N ALA A 9 33.03 25.13 43.20
CA ALA A 9 32.28 25.67 42.06
C ALA A 9 32.55 24.92 40.74
N PHE A 10 33.81 24.53 40.47
CA PHE A 10 34.16 23.75 39.29
C PHE A 10 33.58 22.33 39.34
N SER A 11 33.55 21.70 40.52
CA SER A 11 33.01 20.34 40.70
C SER A 11 31.48 20.31 40.57
N ILE A 12 30.77 21.34 41.06
CA ILE A 12 29.30 21.45 40.88
C ILE A 12 28.95 21.69 39.41
N ALA A 13 29.70 22.53 38.70
CA ALA A 13 29.50 22.75 37.27
C ALA A 13 29.77 21.47 36.46
N VAL A 14 30.83 20.72 36.80
CA VAL A 14 31.18 19.45 36.13
C VAL A 14 30.16 18.34 36.46
N VAL A 15 29.60 18.29 37.67
CA VAL A 15 28.53 17.34 38.04
C VAL A 15 27.20 17.71 37.37
N LEU A 16 26.87 18.99 37.18
CA LEU A 16 25.71 19.40 36.38
C LEU A 16 25.92 19.18 34.88
N LEU A 17 27.16 19.18 34.39
CA LEU A 17 27.51 18.84 33.00
C LEU A 17 27.61 17.33 32.74
N LEU A 18 27.83 16.50 33.77
CA LEU A 18 28.01 15.04 33.65
C LEU A 18 26.89 14.21 34.27
N GLY A 19 26.00 14.80 35.08
CA GLY A 19 25.06 14.10 35.93
C GLY A 19 23.62 14.53 35.72
N GLY A 20 22.93 13.78 34.85
CA GLY A 20 21.48 13.64 34.92
C GLY A 20 20.72 14.34 33.79
N CYS A 21 20.15 13.53 32.90
CA CYS A 21 18.99 13.93 32.11
C CYS A 21 17.88 14.32 33.09
N VAL A 22 17.69 15.62 33.34
CA VAL A 22 16.53 16.07 34.14
C VAL A 22 15.31 15.93 33.23
N PRO A 23 14.31 15.11 33.58
CA PRO A 23 13.05 15.08 32.85
C PRO A 23 12.35 16.41 33.08
N THR A 24 12.53 17.37 32.19
CA THR A 24 11.78 18.61 32.22
C THR A 24 10.37 18.32 31.67
N GLN A 25 9.35 18.42 32.53
CA GLN A 25 7.95 18.49 32.10
C GLN A 25 7.73 19.88 31.48
N ILE A 26 7.74 20.01 30.15
CA ILE A 26 7.54 21.32 29.48
C ILE A 26 6.31 21.35 28.57
N THR A 27 5.26 20.60 28.89
CA THR A 27 3.98 20.77 28.19
C THR A 27 2.88 20.94 29.21
N GLY A 28 2.20 22.09 29.16
CA GLY A 28 0.93 22.30 29.84
C GLY A 28 -0.11 21.27 29.38
N PRO A 29 -1.29 21.23 30.03
CA PRO A 29 -2.38 20.40 29.53
C PRO A 29 -2.71 20.77 28.07
N VAL A 30 -2.97 19.77 27.24
CA VAL A 30 -3.55 20.00 25.91
C VAL A 30 -5.05 20.16 26.11
N GLU A 31 -5.56 21.35 25.83
CA GLU A 31 -6.97 21.70 26.02
C GLU A 31 -7.59 22.06 24.68
N GLY A 32 -8.91 21.94 24.59
CA GLY A 32 -9.56 22.24 23.33
C GLY A 32 -11.06 22.09 23.37
N ARG A 33 -11.68 22.36 22.22
CA ARG A 33 -13.10 22.16 22.00
C ARG A 33 -13.33 21.36 20.73
N VAL A 34 -14.26 20.41 20.79
CA VAL A 34 -14.74 19.63 19.65
C VAL A 34 -16.11 20.15 19.25
N THR A 35 -16.25 20.56 17.99
CA THR A 35 -17.48 21.12 17.44
C THR A 35 -17.86 20.45 16.12
N ASP A 36 -19.14 20.46 15.79
CA ASP A 36 -19.65 20.04 14.49
C ASP A 36 -19.38 21.16 13.48
N LYS A 37 -18.62 20.85 12.42
CA LYS A 37 -18.25 21.77 11.35
C LYS A 37 -19.44 22.39 10.62
N THR A 38 -20.56 21.68 10.57
CA THR A 38 -21.77 22.11 9.85
C THR A 38 -22.62 23.05 10.69
N THR A 39 -22.77 22.75 11.99
CA THR A 39 -23.70 23.46 12.88
C THR A 39 -23.00 24.44 13.83
N GLY A 40 -21.68 24.32 14.01
CA GLY A 40 -20.89 25.02 15.03
C GLY A 40 -21.22 24.59 16.46
N LEU A 41 -22.09 23.59 16.66
CA LEU A 41 -22.51 23.13 17.97
C LEU A 41 -21.42 22.24 18.60
N PRO A 42 -21.29 22.24 19.93
CA PRO A 42 -20.35 21.38 20.61
C PRO A 42 -20.69 19.89 20.48
N ILE A 43 -19.66 19.06 20.35
CA ILE A 43 -19.79 17.60 20.32
C ILE A 43 -19.33 17.05 21.67
N GLY A 44 -20.28 16.62 22.50
CA GLY A 44 -19.99 15.94 23.76
C GLY A 44 -19.66 14.47 23.59
N ASN A 45 -18.92 13.92 24.56
CA ASN A 45 -18.51 12.51 24.62
C ASN A 45 -17.68 12.05 23.40
N ALA A 46 -17.09 12.98 22.65
CA ALA A 46 -16.03 12.66 21.69
C ALA A 46 -14.85 12.07 22.49
N THR A 47 -14.21 11.04 21.97
CA THR A 47 -13.03 10.41 22.57
C THR A 47 -11.78 11.05 21.97
N ILE A 48 -10.96 11.65 22.81
CA ILE A 48 -9.69 12.28 22.42
C ILE A 48 -8.58 11.39 22.92
N THR A 49 -7.78 10.85 22.01
CA THR A 49 -6.63 10.00 22.29
C THR A 49 -5.35 10.69 21.87
N TYR A 50 -4.43 10.84 22.81
CA TYR A 50 -3.09 11.36 22.61
C TYR A 50 -2.08 10.23 22.68
N ASN A 51 -1.28 10.07 21.62
CA ASN A 51 -0.17 9.14 21.59
C ASN A 51 1.14 9.92 21.60
N ALA A 52 1.89 9.84 22.71
CA ALA A 52 3.23 10.38 22.78
C ALA A 52 4.25 9.35 22.24
N ALA A 53 4.98 9.67 21.17
CA ALA A 53 6.16 8.90 20.80
C ALA A 53 7.34 9.19 21.74
N GLY A 54 8.08 8.14 22.05
CA GLY A 54 9.26 8.12 22.93
C GLY A 54 9.55 6.69 23.38
N ARG A 55 10.60 6.48 24.20
CA ARG A 55 11.03 5.13 24.66
C ARG A 55 9.95 4.32 25.38
N THR A 56 8.91 4.98 25.89
CA THR A 56 7.69 4.34 26.36
C THR A 56 6.50 5.02 25.71
N TYR A 57 5.82 4.33 24.79
CA TYR A 57 4.54 4.80 24.24
C TYR A 57 3.55 5.01 25.38
N LYS A 58 3.14 6.26 25.59
CA LYS A 58 2.09 6.60 26.54
C LYS A 58 0.89 7.09 25.76
N THR A 59 -0.16 6.28 25.79
CA THR A 59 -1.48 6.66 25.30
C THR A 59 -2.26 7.28 26.45
N LYS A 60 -2.82 8.47 26.25
CA LYS A 60 -3.83 9.05 27.13
C LYS A 60 -5.12 9.25 26.38
N THR A 61 -6.22 8.95 27.04
CA THR A 61 -7.54 9.15 26.47
C THR A 61 -8.39 9.97 27.44
N THR A 62 -9.13 10.94 26.90
CA THR A 62 -10.17 11.67 27.62
C THR A 62 -11.42 11.75 26.76
N LYS A 63 -12.49 12.30 27.33
CA LYS A 63 -13.72 12.58 26.60
C LYS A 63 -14.07 14.06 26.68
N SER A 64 -14.67 14.59 25.63
CA SER A 64 -15.24 15.94 25.68
C SER A 64 -16.49 15.97 26.57
N ASP A 65 -16.69 17.09 27.27
CA ASP A 65 -17.91 17.37 28.01
C ASP A 65 -19.06 17.81 27.09
N ASN A 66 -20.23 18.11 27.65
CA ASN A 66 -21.39 18.54 26.85
C ASN A 66 -21.20 19.89 26.13
N ASP A 67 -20.23 20.71 26.56
CA ASP A 67 -19.82 21.93 25.86
C ASP A 67 -18.74 21.67 24.80
N GLY A 68 -18.41 20.40 24.57
CA GLY A 68 -17.40 19.94 23.62
C GLY A 68 -15.98 20.15 24.13
N LYS A 69 -15.77 20.61 25.37
CA LYS A 69 -14.45 20.93 25.89
C LYS A 69 -13.74 19.66 26.38
N PHE A 70 -12.43 19.62 26.22
CA PHE A 70 -11.59 18.57 26.77
C PHE A 70 -10.30 19.15 27.35
N SER A 71 -9.69 18.42 28.28
CA SER A 71 -8.37 18.71 28.83
C SER A 71 -7.61 17.41 29.05
N LEU A 72 -6.41 17.32 28.48
CA LEU A 72 -5.48 16.22 28.63
C LEU A 72 -4.28 16.70 29.42
N SER A 73 -4.29 16.43 30.73
CA SER A 73 -3.20 16.79 31.64
C SER A 73 -2.17 15.67 31.80
N GLY A 74 -0.98 16.01 32.28
CA GLY A 74 0.08 15.04 32.62
C GLY A 74 0.65 14.28 31.42
N ILE A 75 0.60 14.88 30.23
CA ILE A 75 1.36 14.44 29.07
C ILE A 75 2.80 14.88 29.33
N ASN A 76 3.67 13.93 29.68
CA ASN A 76 5.07 14.22 29.95
C ASN A 76 5.87 13.84 28.71
N PHE A 77 6.32 14.84 27.93
CA PHE A 77 7.37 14.61 26.94
C PHE A 77 8.72 14.58 27.61
N TRP A 78 9.51 13.57 27.24
CA TRP A 78 10.93 13.63 27.50
C TRP A 78 11.56 14.43 26.37
N THR A 79 11.69 15.74 26.55
CA THR A 79 12.62 16.54 25.74
C THR A 79 14.00 16.42 26.38
N PRO A 80 15.01 15.85 25.70
CA PRO A 80 16.37 15.89 26.23
C PRO A 80 16.76 17.36 26.44
N PRO A 81 17.13 17.77 27.66
CA PRO A 81 17.72 19.08 27.85
C PRO A 81 19.08 19.05 27.14
N LEU A 82 19.25 19.75 26.02
CA LEU A 82 20.49 20.40 25.53
C LEU A 82 20.56 20.53 23.98
N PRO A 83 21.27 21.56 23.47
CA PRO A 83 21.43 21.84 22.03
C PRO A 83 22.46 20.95 21.29
N PHE A 84 23.00 19.89 21.90
CA PHE A 84 24.17 19.16 21.37
C PHE A 84 23.89 17.78 20.76
N LEU A 85 22.64 17.30 20.75
CA LEU A 85 22.28 16.03 20.10
C LEU A 85 21.36 16.23 18.91
N ALA A 86 21.80 17.04 17.93
CA ALA A 86 21.27 16.97 16.57
C ALA A 86 21.42 15.55 15.95
N CYS A 87 22.22 14.67 16.57
CA CYS A 87 22.46 13.30 16.13
C CYS A 87 21.39 12.29 16.57
N CYS A 88 20.47 12.67 17.47
CA CYS A 88 19.41 11.78 17.96
C CYS A 88 18.03 12.37 17.64
N SER A 89 17.81 12.76 16.38
CA SER A 89 16.49 13.12 15.87
C SER A 89 15.60 11.87 15.71
N GLU A 90 15.43 11.09 16.78
CA GLU A 90 14.25 10.25 16.87
C GLU A 90 13.07 11.23 16.92
N LYS A 91 12.36 11.33 15.80
CA LYS A 91 11.19 12.19 15.70
C LYS A 91 10.24 11.84 16.84
N THR A 92 9.88 12.83 17.64
CA THR A 92 8.87 12.66 18.68
C THR A 92 7.51 12.81 18.03
N ASP A 93 7.11 11.76 17.31
CA ASP A 93 5.83 11.61 16.63
C ASP A 93 4.67 11.66 17.65
N ALA A 94 4.16 12.86 17.92
CA ALA A 94 3.02 13.07 18.79
C ALA A 94 1.75 13.14 17.94
N ALA A 95 0.83 12.21 18.16
CA ALA A 95 -0.42 12.17 17.41
C ALA A 95 -1.62 12.39 18.34
N LEU A 96 -2.39 13.44 18.06
CA LEU A 96 -3.74 13.62 18.61
C LEU A 96 -4.75 12.99 17.65
N ARG A 97 -5.58 12.08 18.18
CA ARG A 97 -6.66 11.42 17.44
C ARG A 97 -7.98 11.70 18.13
N ILE A 98 -8.99 12.11 17.37
CA ILE A 98 -10.31 12.41 17.90
C ILE A 98 -11.33 11.54 17.20
N HIS A 99 -12.19 10.92 17.99
CA HIS A 99 -13.25 10.05 17.52
C HIS A 99 -14.59 10.50 18.11
N ALA A 100 -15.61 10.65 17.26
CA ALA A 100 -16.97 10.89 17.71
C ALA A 100 -17.93 10.08 16.85
N GLN A 101 -18.87 9.39 17.47
CA GLN A 101 -19.83 8.55 16.76
C GLN A 101 -20.65 9.40 15.77
N GLY A 102 -20.67 8.98 14.51
CA GLY A 102 -21.41 9.70 13.46
C GLY A 102 -20.62 10.84 12.81
N TYR A 103 -19.34 11.02 13.13
CA TYR A 103 -18.47 12.02 12.51
C TYR A 103 -17.28 11.37 11.82
N LEU A 104 -16.71 12.07 10.82
CA LEU A 104 -15.36 11.77 10.37
C LEU A 104 -14.38 12.04 11.52
N PRO A 105 -13.50 11.08 11.89
CA PRO A 105 -12.36 11.40 12.72
C PRO A 105 -11.48 12.37 11.93
N ASP A 106 -11.22 13.51 12.56
CA ASP A 106 -10.25 14.46 12.05
C ASP A 106 -8.87 14.07 12.60
N GLY A 107 -7.98 13.71 11.69
CA GLY A 107 -6.60 13.41 12.04
C GLY A 107 -5.80 14.69 11.97
N ILE A 108 -5.54 15.33 13.10
CA ILE A 108 -4.66 16.50 13.12
C ILE A 108 -3.62 16.34 14.22
N THR A 109 -2.47 15.81 13.83
CA THR A 109 -1.30 16.64 13.46
C THR A 109 -0.38 15.81 12.56
N ASP A 110 0.07 16.36 11.44
CA ASP A 110 1.25 15.81 10.73
C ASP A 110 2.41 15.76 11.73
N ASP A 111 3.17 14.66 11.70
CA ASP A 111 4.16 14.24 12.71
C ASP A 111 5.19 15.30 13.13
N ASP A 112 5.33 16.36 12.34
CA ASP A 112 6.38 17.36 12.50
C ASP A 112 5.89 18.71 13.10
N THR A 113 4.59 18.88 13.38
CA THR A 113 4.08 20.14 13.96
C THR A 113 3.83 20.02 15.47
N PRO A 114 4.44 20.88 16.31
CA PRO A 114 4.11 20.91 17.74
C PRO A 114 2.61 21.09 17.95
N ILE A 115 2.00 20.18 18.71
CA ILE A 115 0.58 20.29 19.08
C ILE A 115 0.43 21.53 19.98
N PRO A 116 -0.43 22.49 19.61
CA PRO A 116 -0.63 23.68 20.43
C PRO A 116 -1.29 23.31 21.76
N GLU A 117 -1.02 24.07 22.81
CA GLU A 117 -1.66 23.89 24.13
C GLU A 117 -3.18 24.05 24.06
N LYS A 118 -3.67 24.80 23.07
CA LYS A 118 -5.09 24.97 22.76
C LYS A 118 -5.39 24.60 21.32
N ILE A 119 -6.34 23.71 21.12
CA ILE A 119 -6.78 23.25 19.80
C ILE A 119 -8.30 23.19 19.71
N ASP A 120 -8.87 23.92 18.76
CA ASP A 120 -10.28 23.76 18.39
C ASP A 120 -10.36 22.81 17.21
N ILE A 121 -11.19 21.76 17.34
CA ILE A 121 -11.39 20.75 16.31
C ILE A 121 -12.82 20.83 15.79
N GLU A 122 -12.96 20.82 14.47
CA GLU A 122 -14.23 20.81 13.77
C GLU A 122 -14.42 19.47 13.05
N LEU A 123 -15.33 18.64 13.56
CA LEU A 123 -15.63 17.34 12.95
C LEU A 123 -16.76 17.47 11.91
N THR A 124 -16.64 16.75 10.80
CA THR A 124 -17.68 16.73 9.77
C THR A 124 -18.63 15.55 10.02
N PRO A 125 -19.96 15.75 10.16
CA PRO A 125 -20.91 14.66 10.29
C PRO A 125 -20.88 13.73 9.07
N LEU A 126 -21.02 12.42 9.29
CA LEU A 126 -21.00 11.41 8.22
C LEU A 126 -22.14 11.60 7.22
N GLU A 127 -23.32 12.10 7.63
CA GLU A 127 -24.43 12.41 6.70
C GLU A 127 -24.19 13.63 5.80
N LYS A 128 -23.13 14.41 6.06
CA LYS A 128 -22.78 15.58 5.24
C LYS A 128 -21.66 15.30 4.25
N LEU A 129 -21.13 14.08 4.22
CA LEU A 129 -20.08 13.71 3.28
C LEU A 129 -20.61 13.57 1.87
N SER A 130 -19.91 14.18 0.92
CA SER A 130 -20.08 13.86 -0.50
C SER A 130 -19.64 12.42 -0.80
N PRO A 131 -20.11 11.79 -1.89
CA PRO A 131 -19.63 10.48 -2.32
C PRO A 131 -18.10 10.41 -2.44
N LYS A 132 -17.47 11.44 -3.00
CA LYS A 132 -16.01 11.56 -3.06
C LYS A 132 -15.34 11.51 -1.70
N GLN A 133 -15.83 12.27 -0.71
CA GLN A 133 -15.27 12.24 0.64
C GLN A 133 -15.44 10.88 1.31
N VAL A 134 -16.58 10.21 1.12
CA VAL A 134 -16.80 8.84 1.63
C VAL A 134 -15.75 7.87 1.08
N VAL A 135 -15.52 7.89 -0.24
CA VAL A 135 -14.53 7.00 -0.88
C VAL A 135 -13.11 7.30 -0.43
N THR A 136 -12.70 8.57 -0.43
CA THR A 136 -11.35 8.96 0.00
C THR A 136 -11.10 8.59 1.46
N TYR A 137 -12.07 8.85 2.34
CA TYR A 137 -11.96 8.51 3.75
C TYR A 137 -11.94 7.00 3.96
N PHE A 138 -12.85 6.25 3.30
CA PHE A 138 -12.88 4.79 3.37
C PHE A 138 -11.52 4.20 3.03
N TYR A 139 -10.93 4.53 1.87
CA TYR A 139 -9.65 3.97 1.47
C TYR A 139 -8.49 4.45 2.34
N GLY A 140 -8.49 5.70 2.81
CA GLY A 140 -7.46 6.21 3.73
C GLY A 140 -7.42 5.41 5.03
N GLN A 141 -8.58 5.08 5.59
CA GLN A 141 -8.67 4.18 6.74
C GLN A 141 -8.34 2.73 6.37
N TYR A 142 -8.81 2.26 5.21
CA TYR A 142 -8.58 0.91 4.73
C TYR A 142 -7.10 0.59 4.57
N PHE A 143 -6.29 1.53 4.07
CA PHE A 143 -4.84 1.40 4.00
C PHE A 143 -4.17 1.35 5.37
N SER A 144 -4.61 2.18 6.30
CA SER A 144 -3.96 2.31 7.61
C SER A 144 -4.09 1.06 8.48
N TYR A 145 -5.17 0.31 8.30
CA TYR A 145 -5.54 -0.78 9.19
C TYR A 145 -5.73 -2.12 8.48
N SER A 146 -5.74 -2.12 7.15
CA SER A 146 -5.90 -3.32 6.32
C SER A 146 -7.12 -4.17 6.68
N SER A 147 -7.02 -5.50 6.54
CA SER A 147 -8.04 -6.44 7.00
C SER A 147 -8.23 -6.48 8.51
N ALA A 148 -7.29 -5.96 9.30
CA ALA A 148 -7.48 -5.88 10.75
C ALA A 148 -8.68 -5.00 11.13
N LEU A 149 -9.13 -4.13 10.21
CA LEU A 149 -10.37 -3.36 10.36
C LEU A 149 -11.57 -4.24 10.64
N PHE A 150 -11.70 -5.37 9.94
CA PHE A 150 -12.87 -6.24 10.06
C PHE A 150 -12.80 -7.18 11.27
N GLN A 151 -11.66 -7.22 11.97
CA GLN A 151 -11.45 -8.08 13.12
C GLN A 151 -11.72 -7.37 14.45
N LYS A 152 -11.69 -6.02 14.47
CA LYS A 152 -11.87 -5.23 15.70
C LYS A 152 -13.16 -4.39 15.63
N PRO A 153 -14.09 -4.56 16.58
CA PRO A 153 -15.31 -3.75 16.65
C PRO A 153 -15.04 -2.25 16.81
N GLU A 154 -13.86 -1.90 17.33
CA GLU A 154 -13.42 -0.54 17.65
C GLU A 154 -13.24 0.34 16.40
N HIS A 155 -13.20 -0.24 15.19
CA HIS A 155 -13.15 0.48 13.91
C HIS A 155 -14.53 0.67 13.27
N SER A 156 -15.57 0.80 14.08
CA SER A 156 -16.98 0.78 13.69
C SER A 156 -17.40 1.85 12.67
N ASP A 157 -16.67 2.96 12.57
CA ASP A 157 -17.05 4.05 11.66
C ASP A 157 -16.98 3.63 10.19
N ILE A 158 -16.00 2.80 9.82
CA ILE A 158 -15.86 2.29 8.46
C ILE A 158 -17.06 1.41 8.10
N TYR A 159 -17.59 0.66 9.05
CA TYR A 159 -18.82 -0.13 8.83
C TYR A 159 -20.01 0.77 8.52
N GLY A 160 -20.04 1.99 9.08
CA GLY A 160 -21.02 3.01 8.75
C GLY A 160 -20.98 3.48 7.29
N LEU A 161 -19.84 3.31 6.61
CA LEU A 161 -19.63 3.67 5.21
C LEU A 161 -19.95 2.54 4.22
N LEU A 162 -20.19 1.32 4.71
CA LEU A 162 -20.45 0.16 3.85
C LEU A 162 -21.93 -0.21 3.88
N MET A 163 -22.46 -0.65 2.75
CA MET A 163 -23.78 -1.28 2.73
C MET A 163 -23.75 -2.56 3.59
N PRO A 164 -24.82 -2.89 4.35
CA PRO A 164 -24.84 -4.07 5.23
C PRO A 164 -24.49 -5.38 4.52
N ALA A 165 -25.00 -5.58 3.30
CA ALA A 165 -24.70 -6.76 2.50
C ALA A 165 -23.19 -6.91 2.21
N LEU A 166 -22.50 -5.80 1.97
CA LEU A 166 -21.07 -5.80 1.71
C LEU A 166 -20.27 -6.09 2.99
N LEU A 167 -20.69 -5.54 4.13
CA LEU A 167 -20.08 -5.82 5.42
C LEU A 167 -20.17 -7.31 5.78
N GLU A 168 -21.34 -7.92 5.62
CA GLU A 168 -21.53 -9.35 5.87
C GLU A 168 -20.69 -10.22 4.93
N GLN A 169 -20.58 -9.82 3.65
CA GLN A 169 -19.65 -10.47 2.72
C GLN A 169 -18.19 -10.40 3.20
N GLN A 170 -17.74 -9.25 3.73
CA GLN A 170 -16.37 -9.11 4.22
C GLN A 170 -16.10 -9.91 5.48
N LYS A 171 -17.05 -9.96 6.43
CA LYS A 171 -16.92 -10.79 7.63
C LYS A 171 -16.78 -12.27 7.26
N ALA A 172 -17.63 -12.76 6.35
CA ALA A 172 -17.56 -14.13 5.86
C ALA A 172 -16.24 -14.48 5.14
N LEU A 173 -15.55 -13.47 4.59
CA LEU A 173 -14.22 -13.61 4.00
C LEU A 173 -13.09 -13.50 5.04
N ALA A 174 -13.27 -12.72 6.11
CA ALA A 174 -12.30 -12.55 7.18
C ALA A 174 -12.09 -13.82 8.02
N ASP A 175 -13.12 -14.66 8.12
CA ASP A 175 -13.06 -15.94 8.84
C ASP A 175 -12.33 -17.04 8.06
N LYS A 176 -12.08 -16.85 6.76
CA LYS A 176 -11.35 -17.81 5.93
C LYS A 176 -9.84 -17.59 6.08
N GLU A 177 -9.11 -18.68 6.23
CA GLU A 177 -7.64 -18.63 6.17
C GLU A 177 -7.23 -18.04 4.82
N ARG A 178 -6.35 -17.04 4.86
CA ARG A 178 -5.85 -16.38 3.67
C ARG A 178 -4.92 -17.32 2.92
N ASP A 179 -5.46 -18.05 1.95
CA ASP A 179 -4.64 -18.71 0.95
C ASP A 179 -4.27 -17.74 -0.19
N SER A 180 -3.43 -18.20 -1.12
CA SER A 180 -2.99 -17.39 -2.24
C SER A 180 -4.07 -17.05 -3.27
N THR A 181 -5.28 -17.59 -3.12
CA THR A 181 -6.45 -17.28 -3.97
C THR A 181 -7.33 -16.20 -3.37
N TYR A 182 -7.09 -15.78 -2.12
CA TYR A 182 -7.81 -14.69 -1.48
C TYR A 182 -7.58 -13.38 -2.23
N VAL A 183 -8.61 -12.85 -2.90
CA VAL A 183 -8.59 -11.52 -3.52
C VAL A 183 -9.28 -10.53 -2.58
N ASP A 184 -8.55 -9.51 -2.16
CA ASP A 184 -9.08 -8.36 -1.41
C ASP A 184 -10.22 -7.73 -2.20
N TYR A 185 -11.39 -7.61 -1.59
CA TYR A 185 -12.57 -7.14 -2.30
C TYR A 185 -12.46 -5.66 -2.70
N PHE A 186 -11.82 -4.83 -1.88
CA PHE A 186 -11.78 -3.39 -2.11
C PHE A 186 -10.62 -2.96 -2.99
N PHE A 187 -9.52 -3.73 -3.02
CA PHE A 187 -8.41 -3.48 -3.94
C PHE A 187 -8.41 -4.35 -5.19
N LYS A 188 -9.15 -5.46 -5.20
CA LYS A 188 -9.17 -6.46 -6.29
C LYS A 188 -7.79 -7.07 -6.57
N VAL A 189 -6.97 -7.22 -5.53
CA VAL A 189 -5.63 -7.84 -5.56
C VAL A 189 -5.50 -8.87 -4.43
N THR A 190 -4.62 -9.87 -4.52
CA THR A 190 -4.44 -10.84 -3.42
C THR A 190 -3.55 -10.29 -2.31
N ARG A 191 -2.65 -9.36 -2.66
CA ARG A 191 -1.79 -8.66 -1.71
C ARG A 191 -1.57 -7.21 -2.12
N TRP A 192 -1.34 -6.35 -1.14
CA TRP A 192 -0.95 -4.96 -1.32
C TRP A 192 0.13 -4.61 -0.28
N ASP A 193 0.79 -3.47 -0.46
CA ASP A 193 1.90 -3.01 0.36
C ASP A 193 1.50 -1.73 1.12
N ASN A 194 2.14 -1.44 2.25
CA ASN A 194 1.90 -0.22 3.03
C ASN A 194 2.20 1.06 2.24
N ASP A 195 3.00 0.94 1.18
CA ASP A 195 3.29 2.04 0.25
C ASP A 195 2.08 2.43 -0.62
N TRP A 196 0.99 1.67 -0.57
CA TRP A 196 -0.27 2.01 -1.22
C TRP A 196 -1.03 2.93 -0.26
N HIS A 197 -1.02 4.21 -0.53
CA HIS A 197 -1.81 5.16 0.27
C HIS A 197 -2.33 6.33 -0.54
N ARG A 198 -2.10 6.32 -1.86
CA ARG A 198 -2.65 7.32 -2.76
C ARG A 198 -4.00 6.83 -3.27
N VAL A 199 -5.03 7.60 -2.97
CA VAL A 199 -6.39 7.44 -3.52
C VAL A 199 -6.70 8.69 -4.33
N ASN A 200 -6.93 8.54 -5.62
CA ASN A 200 -7.28 9.65 -6.49
C ASN A 200 -8.63 9.39 -7.16
N VAL A 201 -9.67 10.17 -6.81
CA VAL A 201 -10.98 10.09 -7.47
C VAL A 201 -10.92 10.90 -8.77
N ILE A 202 -10.83 10.22 -9.91
CA ILE A 202 -10.65 10.84 -11.23
C ILE A 202 -11.97 11.19 -11.93
N SER A 203 -13.06 10.54 -11.55
CA SER A 203 -14.40 10.84 -12.07
C SER A 203 -15.44 10.56 -11.00
N GLU A 204 -16.50 11.36 -10.98
CA GLU A 204 -17.65 11.22 -10.10
C GLU A 204 -18.92 11.50 -10.90
N LYS A 205 -19.87 10.56 -10.84
CA LYS A 205 -21.20 10.70 -11.44
C LYS A 205 -22.25 10.42 -10.37
N VAL A 206 -23.09 11.41 -10.07
CA VAL A 206 -24.17 11.30 -9.08
C VAL A 206 -25.51 11.36 -9.80
N GLU A 207 -26.37 10.38 -9.56
CA GLU A 207 -27.69 10.22 -10.18
C GLU A 207 -28.72 9.88 -9.09
N GLY A 208 -29.36 10.92 -8.53
CA GLY A 208 -30.31 10.76 -7.42
C GLY A 208 -29.65 10.15 -6.19
N ASP A 209 -30.15 8.99 -5.77
CA ASP A 209 -29.66 8.26 -4.59
C ASP A 209 -28.51 7.30 -4.92
N SER A 210 -27.89 7.41 -6.10
CA SER A 210 -26.77 6.58 -6.54
C SER A 210 -25.59 7.45 -6.97
N ALA A 211 -24.38 6.96 -6.72
CA ALA A 211 -23.17 7.58 -7.23
C ALA A 211 -22.20 6.50 -7.75
N LEU A 212 -21.46 6.82 -8.81
CA LEU A 212 -20.39 6.00 -9.36
C LEU A 212 -19.11 6.83 -9.45
N LEU A 213 -18.06 6.36 -8.80
CA LEU A 213 -16.76 7.01 -8.78
C LEU A 213 -15.74 6.12 -9.48
N ILE A 214 -14.85 6.73 -10.24
CA ILE A 214 -13.66 6.08 -10.78
C ILE A 214 -12.47 6.51 -9.92
N VAL A 215 -11.80 5.52 -9.34
CA VAL A 215 -10.78 5.71 -8.31
C VAL A 215 -9.49 5.06 -8.76
N GLU A 216 -8.42 5.84 -8.80
CA GLU A 216 -7.06 5.37 -9.00
C GLU A 216 -6.40 5.11 -7.65
N ILE A 217 -5.87 3.89 -7.49
CA ILE A 217 -5.06 3.50 -6.34
C ILE A 217 -3.59 3.52 -6.76
N GLY A 218 -2.75 4.25 -6.03
CA GLY A 218 -1.35 4.46 -6.36
C GLY A 218 -0.41 4.23 -5.18
N ARG A 219 0.89 4.21 -5.47
CA ARG A 219 1.94 4.30 -4.45
C ARG A 219 2.15 5.75 -4.05
N TRP A 220 2.87 5.95 -2.96
CA TRP A 220 3.47 7.24 -2.65
C TRP A 220 4.89 7.27 -3.17
N VAL A 221 5.22 8.34 -3.87
CA VAL A 221 6.59 8.63 -4.24
C VAL A 221 7.23 9.35 -3.08
N ASP A 222 8.32 8.80 -2.53
CA ASP A 222 9.23 9.64 -1.77
C ASP A 222 9.84 10.67 -2.73
N TYR A 223 9.33 11.91 -2.65
CA TYR A 223 9.74 13.05 -3.46
C TYR A 223 11.26 13.30 -3.43
N ARG A 224 11.98 12.70 -2.49
CA ARG A 224 13.42 12.90 -2.30
C ARG A 224 14.32 12.11 -3.25
N ASN A 225 13.87 11.01 -3.87
CA ASN A 225 14.82 10.06 -4.49
C ASN A 225 14.71 9.78 -6.00
N THR A 226 13.72 10.31 -6.74
CA THR A 226 13.49 9.90 -8.14
C THR A 226 13.19 11.04 -9.11
N ARG A 227 13.94 12.14 -9.09
CA ARG A 227 13.84 13.14 -10.16
C ARG A 227 14.50 12.62 -11.44
N ILE A 228 13.69 12.10 -12.37
CA ILE A 228 14.05 12.03 -13.79
C ILE A 228 13.07 12.93 -14.54
N ASN A 229 13.56 14.04 -15.10
CA ASN A 229 12.84 14.94 -16.02
C ASN A 229 11.54 15.63 -15.53
N ASN A 230 11.39 15.92 -14.23
CA ASN A 230 10.36 16.83 -13.69
C ASN A 230 8.88 16.47 -13.96
N GLN A 231 8.57 15.28 -14.48
CA GLN A 231 7.20 14.82 -14.67
C GLN A 231 7.05 13.40 -14.09
N PHE A 232 6.52 13.32 -12.87
CA PHE A 232 6.05 12.07 -12.31
C PHE A 232 4.65 11.79 -12.88
N VAL A 233 4.58 11.01 -13.95
CA VAL A 233 3.32 10.34 -14.32
C VAL A 233 3.37 8.97 -13.67
N GLU A 234 3.11 8.91 -12.37
CA GLU A 234 2.89 7.61 -11.73
C GLU A 234 1.64 6.98 -12.33
N LYS A 235 1.83 5.84 -13.00
CA LYS A 235 0.72 5.00 -13.41
C LYS A 235 0.01 4.50 -12.16
N PRO A 236 -1.33 4.60 -12.07
CA PRO A 236 -2.07 3.98 -10.99
C PRO A 236 -1.81 2.48 -11.01
N ILE A 237 -1.76 1.88 -9.83
CA ILE A 237 -1.65 0.43 -9.68
C ILE A 237 -2.98 -0.22 -10.09
N GLU A 238 -4.08 0.38 -9.65
CA GLU A 238 -5.43 -0.09 -9.97
C GLU A 238 -6.36 1.07 -10.29
N THR A 239 -7.35 0.79 -11.13
CA THR A 239 -8.48 1.68 -11.39
C THR A 239 -9.78 0.98 -11.06
N LEU A 240 -10.50 1.51 -10.09
CA LEU A 240 -11.68 0.91 -9.50
C LEU A 240 -12.91 1.76 -9.77
N ALA A 241 -14.02 1.10 -10.07
CA ALA A 241 -15.35 1.68 -10.12
C ALA A 241 -16.02 1.39 -8.78
N VAL A 242 -16.19 2.44 -7.98
CA VAL A 242 -16.78 2.39 -6.65
C VAL A 242 -18.19 2.95 -6.73
N ALA A 243 -19.18 2.09 -6.55
CA ALA A 243 -20.57 2.49 -6.51
C ALA A 243 -20.97 2.80 -5.07
N LEU A 244 -21.75 3.85 -4.89
CA LEU A 244 -22.35 4.25 -3.64
C LEU A 244 -23.85 4.39 -3.80
N GLN A 245 -24.57 4.17 -2.70
CA GLN A 245 -26.00 4.40 -2.59
C GLN A 245 -26.29 5.24 -1.35
N LEU A 246 -27.25 6.16 -1.47
CA LEU A 246 -27.76 6.91 -0.33
C LEU A 246 -28.67 5.99 0.49
N HIS A 247 -28.30 5.74 1.75
CA HIS A 247 -29.03 4.87 2.67
C HIS A 247 -29.08 5.52 4.06
N GLU A 248 -30.29 5.74 4.59
CA GLU A 248 -30.50 6.47 5.86
C GLU A 248 -29.79 7.84 5.85
N GLN A 249 -29.97 8.61 4.77
CA GLN A 249 -29.36 9.94 4.59
C GLN A 249 -27.84 9.96 4.54
N ARG A 250 -27.18 8.80 4.39
CA ARG A 250 -25.72 8.68 4.30
C ARG A 250 -25.31 7.95 3.04
N TRP A 251 -24.26 8.42 2.37
CA TRP A 251 -23.66 7.68 1.26
C TRP A 251 -22.91 6.47 1.79
N LYS A 252 -23.21 5.29 1.25
CA LYS A 252 -22.56 4.03 1.60
C LYS A 252 -22.04 3.34 0.35
N ILE A 253 -20.85 2.75 0.43
CA ILE A 253 -20.25 1.94 -0.63
C ILE A 253 -21.10 0.68 -0.79
N SER A 254 -21.65 0.51 -1.98
CA SER A 254 -22.52 -0.63 -2.34
C SER A 254 -21.78 -1.69 -3.13
N SER A 255 -20.80 -1.30 -3.95
CA SER A 255 -19.93 -2.25 -4.64
C SER A 255 -18.61 -1.62 -5.06
N VAL A 256 -17.60 -2.48 -5.23
CA VAL A 256 -16.33 -2.12 -5.87
C VAL A 256 -16.09 -3.08 -7.00
N THR A 257 -15.80 -2.55 -8.18
CA THR A 257 -15.49 -3.30 -9.39
C THR A 257 -14.22 -2.78 -10.03
N LEU A 258 -13.54 -3.63 -10.79
CA LEU A 258 -12.37 -3.19 -11.53
C LEU A 258 -12.81 -2.52 -12.83
N VAL A 259 -12.28 -1.33 -13.13
CA VAL A 259 -12.54 -0.64 -14.39
C VAL A 259 -11.74 -1.33 -15.48
N SER A 260 -12.36 -2.35 -16.09
CA SER A 260 -11.84 -3.13 -17.21
C SER A 260 -10.34 -3.47 -17.05
N ALA A 261 -10.04 -4.59 -16.41
CA ALA A 261 -8.76 -5.25 -16.64
C ALA A 261 -8.57 -5.31 -18.16
N LYS A 262 -7.56 -4.60 -18.70
CA LYS A 262 -7.22 -4.77 -20.11
C LYS A 262 -6.96 -6.26 -20.31
N ASP A 263 -7.42 -6.86 -21.40
CA ASP A 263 -6.98 -8.22 -21.70
C ASP A 263 -5.45 -8.18 -21.84
N PRO A 264 -4.68 -8.85 -20.97
CA PRO A 264 -3.22 -8.82 -21.05
C PRO A 264 -2.75 -9.36 -22.40
N CYS A 265 -3.53 -10.22 -23.05
CA CYS A 265 -3.22 -10.79 -24.36
C CYS A 265 -3.68 -9.94 -25.54
N ASN A 266 -4.26 -8.75 -25.31
CA ASN A 266 -4.57 -7.83 -26.40
C ASN A 266 -3.33 -7.02 -26.80
N ALA A 267 -2.62 -7.49 -27.83
CA ALA A 267 -1.41 -6.85 -28.37
C ALA A 267 -1.69 -5.77 -29.45
N LYS A 268 -2.94 -5.27 -29.58
CA LYS A 268 -3.30 -4.29 -30.62
C LYS A 268 -2.65 -2.92 -30.42
N ASN A 269 -2.39 -2.54 -29.16
CA ASN A 269 -1.82 -1.24 -28.81
C ASN A 269 -0.30 -1.26 -28.74
N ASP A 270 0.30 -2.43 -28.91
CA ASP A 270 1.74 -2.61 -28.77
C ASP A 270 2.51 -1.87 -29.86
N THR A 271 3.53 -1.13 -29.46
CA THR A 271 4.36 -0.36 -30.40
C THR A 271 5.64 -1.10 -30.80
N LEU A 272 6.13 -1.96 -29.91
CA LEU A 272 7.35 -2.76 -30.06
C LEU A 272 7.02 -4.26 -30.19
N PRO A 273 7.98 -5.08 -30.66
CA PRO A 273 9.18 -4.65 -31.36
C PRO A 273 8.85 -4.27 -32.81
N LYS A 274 9.68 -3.41 -33.43
CA LYS A 274 9.50 -3.04 -34.85
C LYS A 274 10.00 -4.12 -35.82
N THR A 275 10.58 -5.22 -35.32
CA THR A 275 11.24 -6.23 -36.15
C THR A 275 10.26 -6.85 -37.15
N THR A 276 10.78 -7.13 -38.34
CA THR A 276 10.04 -7.77 -39.44
C THR A 276 10.34 -9.26 -39.56
N VAL A 277 11.22 -9.81 -38.72
CA VAL A 277 11.59 -11.22 -38.75
C VAL A 277 10.43 -12.02 -38.17
N ARG A 278 9.91 -12.95 -38.97
CA ARG A 278 8.82 -13.81 -38.55
C ARG A 278 9.36 -14.81 -37.52
N GLN A 279 8.73 -14.87 -36.35
CA GLN A 279 9.03 -15.86 -35.32
C GLN A 279 7.81 -16.76 -35.11
N SER A 280 8.03 -18.04 -34.89
CA SER A 280 7.04 -18.93 -34.31
C SER A 280 6.81 -18.57 -32.84
N PRO A 281 5.68 -18.97 -32.23
CA PRO A 281 5.45 -18.74 -30.80
C PRO A 281 6.53 -19.36 -29.92
N GLN A 282 7.04 -20.53 -30.32
CA GLN A 282 8.08 -21.25 -29.60
C GLN A 282 9.40 -20.47 -29.61
N GLU A 283 9.87 -20.05 -30.80
CA GLU A 283 11.09 -19.23 -30.93
C GLU A 283 10.98 -17.90 -30.18
N ALA A 284 9.80 -17.27 -30.15
CA ALA A 284 9.59 -16.04 -29.40
C ALA A 284 9.68 -16.26 -27.88
N ALA A 285 9.12 -17.35 -27.37
CA ALA A 285 9.25 -17.72 -25.96
C ALA A 285 10.71 -18.03 -25.60
N GLU A 286 11.42 -18.79 -26.43
CA GLU A 286 12.85 -19.08 -26.23
C GLU A 286 13.69 -17.81 -26.22
N ALA A 287 13.47 -16.91 -27.18
CA ALA A 287 14.17 -15.63 -27.25
C ALA A 287 13.97 -14.79 -25.98
N PHE A 288 12.76 -14.80 -25.41
CA PHE A 288 12.49 -14.14 -24.14
C PHE A 288 13.29 -14.76 -22.99
N TYR A 289 13.25 -16.09 -22.80
CA TYR A 289 13.95 -16.71 -21.66
C TYR A 289 15.48 -16.64 -21.79
N HIS A 290 16.02 -16.69 -23.02
CA HIS A 290 17.45 -16.44 -23.26
C HIS A 290 17.88 -15.02 -22.89
N TRP A 291 17.00 -14.03 -23.00
CA TRP A 291 17.27 -12.66 -22.57
C TRP A 291 17.01 -12.47 -21.06
N TYR A 292 15.88 -12.97 -20.55
CA TYR A 292 15.40 -12.73 -19.20
C TYR A 292 16.29 -13.37 -18.14
N ILE A 293 16.65 -14.66 -18.30
CA ILE A 293 17.37 -15.42 -17.27
C ILE A 293 18.76 -14.83 -16.94
N PRO A 294 19.64 -14.55 -17.93
CA PRO A 294 20.93 -13.92 -17.63
C PRO A 294 20.78 -12.55 -16.97
N LYS A 295 19.80 -11.75 -17.40
CA LYS A 295 19.53 -10.42 -16.82
C LYS A 295 19.11 -10.55 -15.35
N SER A 296 18.15 -11.42 -15.03
CA SER A 296 17.74 -11.64 -13.64
C SER A 296 18.87 -12.16 -12.75
N LEU A 297 19.73 -13.06 -13.28
CA LEU A 297 20.88 -13.60 -12.52
C LEU A 297 21.98 -12.57 -12.27
N SER A 298 22.07 -11.53 -13.10
CA SER A 298 22.96 -10.39 -12.85
C SER A 298 22.44 -9.42 -11.77
N HIS A 299 21.38 -9.80 -11.04
CA HIS A 299 20.64 -8.95 -10.10
C HIS A 299 20.02 -7.69 -10.73
N ALA A 300 19.93 -7.63 -12.06
CA ALA A 300 19.07 -6.65 -12.71
C ALA A 300 17.61 -7.05 -12.51
N SER A 301 16.70 -6.07 -12.54
CA SER A 301 15.26 -6.31 -12.62
C SER A 301 14.82 -6.16 -14.08
N PRO A 302 14.93 -7.20 -14.94
CA PRO A 302 14.54 -7.11 -16.34
C PRO A 302 13.10 -6.65 -16.56
N GLU A 303 12.23 -6.82 -15.56
CA GLU A 303 10.85 -6.35 -15.56
C GLU A 303 10.71 -4.82 -15.58
N HIS A 304 11.75 -4.10 -15.15
CA HIS A 304 11.83 -2.64 -15.22
C HIS A 304 12.66 -2.14 -16.41
N SER A 305 13.16 -3.04 -17.27
CA SER A 305 13.93 -2.67 -18.47
C SER A 305 13.00 -2.34 -19.64
N ASP A 306 13.25 -1.26 -20.37
CA ASP A 306 12.54 -0.94 -21.62
C ASP A 306 12.64 -2.07 -22.66
N GLU A 307 13.68 -2.91 -22.58
CA GLU A 307 13.86 -4.07 -23.45
C GLU A 307 12.72 -5.09 -23.30
N ILE A 308 12.06 -5.19 -22.13
CA ILE A 308 11.00 -6.18 -21.90
C ILE A 308 9.79 -6.00 -22.82
N ALA A 309 9.52 -4.77 -23.25
CA ALA A 309 8.45 -4.44 -24.19
C ALA A 309 8.64 -5.07 -25.59
N HIS A 310 9.82 -5.62 -25.88
CA HIS A 310 10.05 -6.40 -27.10
C HIS A 310 9.46 -7.81 -27.02
N TYR A 311 9.29 -8.35 -25.81
CA TYR A 311 8.93 -9.74 -25.58
C TYR A 311 7.54 -9.91 -24.97
N VAL A 312 7.05 -8.89 -24.28
CA VAL A 312 5.83 -8.93 -23.49
C VAL A 312 4.86 -7.88 -24.02
N THR A 313 3.55 -8.16 -23.93
CA THR A 313 2.53 -7.21 -24.39
C THR A 313 2.47 -5.96 -23.51
N ASP A 314 2.15 -4.81 -24.11
CA ASP A 314 2.11 -3.54 -23.36
C ASP A 314 0.99 -3.59 -22.30
N ASN A 315 -0.16 -4.18 -22.64
CA ASN A 315 -1.26 -4.40 -21.69
C ASN A 315 -0.89 -5.35 -20.55
N PHE A 316 -0.04 -6.35 -20.79
CA PHE A 316 0.44 -7.22 -19.70
C PHE A 316 1.42 -6.46 -18.82
N LEU A 317 2.36 -5.69 -19.39
CA LEU A 317 3.32 -4.89 -18.63
C LEU A 317 2.62 -3.83 -17.76
N GLU A 318 1.61 -3.16 -18.30
CA GLU A 318 0.77 -2.23 -17.53
C GLU A 318 0.09 -2.90 -16.34
N GLN A 319 -0.26 -4.18 -16.47
CA GLN A 319 -0.86 -4.97 -15.40
C GLN A 319 0.14 -5.83 -14.66
N PHE A 320 1.44 -5.76 -14.95
CA PHE A 320 2.40 -6.73 -14.45
C PHE A 320 2.48 -6.67 -12.92
N HIS A 321 2.48 -5.46 -12.36
CA HIS A 321 2.41 -5.28 -10.92
C HIS A 321 1.14 -5.90 -10.32
N ARG A 322 -0.02 -5.67 -10.93
CA ARG A 322 -1.29 -6.29 -10.54
C ARG A 322 -1.23 -7.81 -10.60
N ILE A 323 -0.76 -8.36 -11.72
CA ILE A 323 -0.67 -9.80 -11.96
C ILE A 323 0.27 -10.45 -10.94
N ARG A 324 1.42 -9.83 -10.66
CA ARG A 324 2.35 -10.27 -9.61
C ARG A 324 1.69 -10.25 -8.22
N LEU A 325 0.81 -9.29 -7.97
CA LEU A 325 0.06 -9.17 -6.72
C LEU A 325 -1.23 -9.98 -6.67
N LEU A 326 -1.56 -10.69 -7.75
CA LEU A 326 -2.66 -11.66 -7.80
C LEU A 326 -2.17 -13.11 -7.74
N GLY A 327 -0.88 -13.36 -8.03
CA GLY A 327 -0.28 -14.69 -8.06
C GLY A 327 0.34 -15.13 -6.73
N ASP A 328 0.78 -16.39 -6.69
CA ASP A 328 1.66 -16.90 -5.62
C ASP A 328 2.94 -16.06 -5.55
N TYR A 329 3.45 -15.83 -4.33
CA TYR A 329 4.51 -14.87 -3.99
C TYR A 329 5.92 -15.27 -4.45
N ASN A 330 6.01 -15.83 -5.65
CA ASN A 330 7.26 -16.06 -6.34
C ASN A 330 7.87 -14.69 -6.68
N SER A 331 9.03 -14.41 -6.08
CA SER A 331 9.78 -13.17 -6.31
C SER A 331 10.07 -12.93 -7.79
N TYR A 332 10.15 -13.99 -8.60
CA TYR A 332 10.33 -13.96 -10.04
C TYR A 332 9.09 -14.51 -10.76
N TYR A 333 8.22 -13.61 -11.24
CA TYR A 333 6.97 -13.99 -11.89
C TYR A 333 7.19 -14.86 -13.14
N PHE A 334 8.15 -14.51 -14.01
CA PHE A 334 8.33 -15.24 -15.26
C PHE A 334 8.96 -16.62 -15.09
N THR A 335 9.53 -16.93 -13.92
CA THR A 335 10.03 -18.28 -13.59
C THR A 335 9.16 -18.99 -12.56
N GLN A 336 8.17 -18.30 -12.00
CA GLN A 336 7.30 -18.80 -10.92
C GLN A 336 8.13 -19.43 -9.79
N SER A 337 9.14 -18.69 -9.34
CA SER A 337 10.04 -19.12 -8.27
C SER A 337 10.40 -18.02 -7.28
N ASN A 338 10.87 -18.44 -6.10
CA ASN A 338 11.42 -17.54 -5.07
C ASN A 338 12.89 -17.18 -5.29
N GLU A 339 13.60 -17.96 -6.07
CA GLU A 339 15.02 -17.78 -6.36
C GLU A 339 15.27 -17.99 -7.85
N MET A 340 16.28 -17.31 -8.39
CA MET A 340 16.80 -17.56 -9.73
C MET A 340 18.00 -18.48 -9.61
N LEU A 341 17.98 -19.58 -10.38
CA LEU A 341 19.07 -20.55 -10.38
C LEU A 341 19.89 -20.42 -11.66
N ASN A 342 21.22 -20.44 -11.54
CA ASN A 342 22.15 -20.36 -12.68
C ASN A 342 21.89 -21.43 -13.76
N VAL A 343 21.29 -22.54 -13.36
CA VAL A 343 21.04 -23.74 -14.17
C VAL A 343 19.89 -23.56 -15.13
N TRP A 344 19.02 -22.58 -14.88
CA TRP A 344 17.87 -22.31 -15.74
C TRP A 344 18.25 -21.68 -17.07
N HIS A 345 19.52 -21.28 -17.26
CA HIS A 345 20.06 -20.99 -18.58
C HIS A 345 19.90 -22.17 -19.55
N TYR A 346 19.84 -23.40 -19.01
CA TYR A 346 19.40 -24.57 -19.75
C TYR A 346 17.89 -24.72 -19.56
N PHE A 347 17.14 -24.55 -20.64
CA PHE A 347 15.71 -24.81 -20.64
C PHE A 347 15.30 -25.48 -21.96
N LYS A 348 14.22 -26.25 -21.91
CA LYS A 348 13.59 -26.88 -23.07
C LYS A 348 12.25 -26.19 -23.34
N SER A 349 11.87 -26.08 -24.60
CA SER A 349 10.58 -25.53 -24.98
C SER A 349 9.79 -26.48 -25.87
N LYS A 350 8.46 -26.43 -25.80
CA LYS A 350 7.57 -27.23 -26.64
C LYS A 350 6.26 -26.48 -26.90
N LEU A 351 5.90 -26.29 -28.16
CA LEU A 351 4.57 -25.77 -28.52
C LEU A 351 3.47 -26.73 -28.04
N ILE A 352 2.51 -26.22 -27.25
CA ILE A 352 1.36 -26.96 -26.74
C ILE A 352 0.17 -26.78 -27.67
N ASN A 353 -0.13 -25.53 -28.03
CA ASN A 353 -1.31 -25.12 -28.79
C ASN A 353 -0.97 -23.86 -29.59
N GLN A 354 -1.52 -23.75 -30.80
CA GLN A 354 -1.54 -22.50 -31.54
C GLN A 354 -2.90 -22.28 -32.23
N ALA A 355 -3.47 -21.10 -31.99
CA ALA A 355 -4.67 -20.56 -32.63
C ALA A 355 -4.37 -19.17 -33.23
N PRO A 356 -5.21 -18.63 -34.14
CA PRO A 356 -4.94 -17.35 -34.81
C PRO A 356 -4.72 -16.14 -33.89
N GLY A 357 -5.28 -16.16 -32.67
CA GLY A 357 -5.15 -15.06 -31.71
C GLY A 357 -4.32 -15.39 -30.46
N LYS A 358 -3.81 -16.62 -30.32
CA LYS A 358 -3.19 -17.08 -29.08
C LYS A 358 -2.35 -18.33 -29.30
N ALA A 359 -1.21 -18.44 -28.63
CA ALA A 359 -0.41 -19.65 -28.59
C ALA A 359 0.00 -19.98 -27.15
N GLN A 360 0.31 -21.25 -26.89
CA GLN A 360 0.81 -21.72 -25.61
C GLN A 360 2.05 -22.58 -25.82
N VAL A 361 3.11 -22.25 -25.09
CA VAL A 361 4.40 -22.93 -25.13
C VAL A 361 4.71 -23.43 -23.73
N LEU A 362 5.09 -24.70 -23.60
CA LEU A 362 5.66 -25.25 -22.39
C LEU A 362 7.13 -24.87 -22.32
N ILE A 363 7.57 -24.29 -21.22
CA ILE A 363 8.97 -24.03 -20.89
C ILE A 363 9.34 -24.88 -19.68
N GLU A 364 10.37 -25.71 -19.80
CA GLU A 364 10.92 -26.51 -18.72
C GLU A 364 12.28 -25.95 -18.35
N LEU A 365 12.37 -25.25 -17.21
CA LEU A 365 13.58 -24.62 -16.71
C LEU A 365 14.44 -25.62 -15.93
N GLY A 366 15.74 -25.59 -16.24
CA GLY A 366 16.70 -26.59 -15.78
C GLY A 366 16.76 -27.78 -16.75
N ASP A 367 17.92 -28.42 -16.82
CA ASP A 367 18.09 -29.65 -17.59
C ASP A 367 18.18 -30.84 -16.63
N PRO A 368 17.20 -31.77 -16.64
CA PRO A 368 17.28 -32.97 -15.81
C PRO A 368 18.47 -33.87 -16.18
N ASP A 369 19.02 -33.71 -17.39
CA ASP A 369 20.08 -34.56 -17.92
C ASP A 369 21.49 -34.07 -17.54
N ILE A 370 21.64 -32.90 -16.91
CA ILE A 370 22.94 -32.40 -16.45
C ILE A 370 23.16 -32.87 -15.00
N PRO A 371 24.05 -33.85 -14.76
CA PRO A 371 24.33 -34.35 -13.42
C PRO A 371 25.18 -33.33 -12.67
N ILE A 372 24.54 -32.36 -12.04
CA ILE A 372 25.23 -31.49 -11.10
C ILE A 372 25.00 -32.04 -9.70
N TRP A 373 26.12 -32.29 -9.02
CA TRP A 373 26.30 -33.25 -7.93
C TRP A 373 25.55 -32.96 -6.62
N ASN A 374 24.53 -32.08 -6.60
CA ASN A 374 23.83 -31.71 -5.38
C ASN A 374 22.35 -31.26 -5.53
N TRP A 375 21.66 -31.58 -6.63
CA TRP A 375 20.31 -31.03 -6.90
C TRP A 375 19.18 -32.05 -7.08
N LYS A 376 19.31 -33.27 -6.54
CA LYS A 376 18.16 -34.20 -6.49
C LYS A 376 16.92 -33.58 -5.83
N ASP A 377 17.09 -32.49 -5.10
CA ASP A 377 16.04 -31.79 -4.35
C ASP A 377 15.54 -30.49 -5.00
N GLN A 378 16.08 -30.05 -6.15
CA GLN A 378 15.57 -28.84 -6.82
C GLN A 378 14.65 -29.21 -7.98
N PRO A 379 13.33 -28.96 -7.87
CA PRO A 379 12.39 -29.34 -8.92
C PRO A 379 12.62 -28.48 -10.15
N SER A 380 12.77 -29.12 -11.31
CA SER A 380 12.62 -28.47 -12.61
C SER A 380 11.30 -27.69 -12.63
N GLN A 381 11.32 -26.43 -13.06
CA GLN A 381 10.12 -25.62 -13.13
C GLN A 381 9.48 -25.76 -14.50
N ARG A 382 8.19 -26.12 -14.52
CA ARG A 382 7.43 -26.29 -15.76
C ARG A 382 6.43 -25.16 -15.87
N LEU A 383 6.53 -24.39 -16.94
CA LEU A 383 5.78 -23.15 -17.13
C LEU A 383 4.97 -23.24 -18.41
N LYS A 384 3.70 -22.89 -18.33
CA LYS A 384 2.86 -22.69 -19.51
C LYS A 384 2.85 -21.21 -19.84
N VAL A 385 3.54 -20.87 -20.91
CA VAL A 385 3.71 -19.50 -21.39
C VAL A 385 2.69 -19.24 -22.49
N THR A 386 1.84 -18.24 -22.26
CA THR A 386 0.83 -17.84 -23.22
C THR A 386 1.32 -16.63 -24.01
N LEU A 387 1.19 -16.70 -25.34
CA LEU A 387 1.60 -15.64 -26.25
C LEU A 387 0.43 -15.13 -27.09
N ALA A 388 0.44 -13.83 -27.38
CA ALA A 388 -0.44 -13.16 -28.32
C ALA A 388 0.34 -12.77 -29.60
N PRO A 389 -0.26 -12.88 -30.79
CA PRO A 389 0.39 -12.45 -32.03
C PRO A 389 0.50 -10.93 -32.06
N HIS A 390 1.67 -10.42 -32.45
CA HIS A 390 1.89 -9.00 -32.68
C HIS A 390 2.67 -8.79 -33.98
N LYS A 391 2.01 -8.26 -35.02
CA LYS A 391 2.56 -8.12 -36.37
C LYS A 391 3.12 -9.46 -36.88
N LYS A 392 4.44 -9.58 -37.04
CA LYS A 392 5.15 -10.79 -37.51
C LYS A 392 5.78 -11.61 -36.37
N THR A 393 5.63 -11.19 -35.12
CA THR A 393 6.19 -11.85 -33.94
C THR A 393 5.07 -12.26 -32.97
N TRP A 394 5.46 -12.82 -31.83
CA TRP A 394 4.61 -13.22 -30.72
C TRP A 394 5.14 -12.58 -29.44
N LYS A 395 4.22 -12.20 -28.55
CA LYS A 395 4.56 -11.61 -27.26
C LYS A 395 3.89 -12.35 -26.12
N ILE A 396 4.62 -12.52 -25.03
CA ILE A 396 4.13 -13.14 -23.81
C ILE A 396 3.05 -12.24 -23.18
N CYS A 397 1.97 -12.87 -22.73
CA CYS A 397 0.87 -12.20 -22.06
C CYS A 397 0.31 -12.97 -20.85
N ALA A 398 0.85 -14.15 -20.53
CA ALA A 398 0.66 -14.80 -19.24
C ALA A 398 1.73 -15.90 -19.05
N VAL A 399 2.12 -16.14 -17.80
CA VAL A 399 2.94 -17.29 -17.40
C VAL A 399 2.25 -17.98 -16.22
N GLU A 400 2.04 -19.28 -16.34
CA GLU A 400 1.35 -20.08 -15.32
C GLU A 400 2.21 -21.31 -14.95
N PRO A 401 2.36 -21.67 -13.67
CA PRO A 401 3.04 -22.90 -13.30
C PRO A 401 2.21 -24.12 -13.74
N VAL A 402 2.88 -25.15 -14.23
CA VAL A 402 2.27 -26.43 -14.56
C VAL A 402 2.39 -27.34 -13.35
N LYS A 403 1.25 -27.67 -12.72
CA LYS A 403 1.21 -28.61 -11.60
C LYS A 403 1.71 -29.98 -12.08
N VAL A 404 2.74 -30.50 -11.42
CA VAL A 404 3.17 -31.89 -11.57
C VAL A 404 2.21 -32.71 -10.72
N ASN A 405 1.30 -33.45 -11.38
CA ASN A 405 0.40 -34.37 -10.71
C ASN A 405 1.09 -35.67 -10.32
#